data_AF-A0A5C7VTT6-F1
#
_entry.id   AF-A0A5C7VTT6-F1
#
_cell.length_a   1.000
_cell.length_b   1.000
_cell.length_c   1.000
_cell.angle_alpha   90.00
_cell.angle_beta   90.00
_cell.angle_gamma   90.00
#
_symmetry.space_group_name_H-M   'P 1'
#
loop_
_entity.id
_entity.type
_entity.pdbx_description
1 polymer ?
#
loop_
_entity_poly.entity_id
_entity_poly.type
_entity_poly.pdbx_seq_one_letter_code
_entity_poly.pdbx_strand_id
1 'polypeptide(L)'
;MPNHPQRTYIYQNHHFDSTRWDYFESRADDIVIATSYKAGTTWTQAIVAHLLFPDGNFPAPPAHMSPWLDMRIIPLEVVLNNLK
;
A
#
# COMPACT_ATOMS: atom_id res chain seq x y z
N MET A 1 15.18 9.25 22.94
CA MET A 1 14.73 8.70 21.64
C MET A 1 13.86 9.75 20.98
N PRO A 2 13.90 9.95 19.65
CA PRO A 2 13.01 10.91 19.01
C PRO A 2 11.56 10.46 19.20
N ASN A 3 10.65 11.43 19.37
CA ASN A 3 9.24 11.19 19.62
C ASN A 3 8.54 10.76 18.31
N HIS A 4 8.79 9.53 17.87
CA HIS A 4 8.20 8.98 16.65
C HIS A 4 6.72 8.67 16.85
N PRO A 5 5.89 8.79 15.79
CA PRO A 5 4.50 8.35 15.82
C PRO A 5 4.37 6.94 16.39
N GLN A 6 3.40 6.75 17.28
CA GLN A 6 3.11 5.45 17.87
C GLN A 6 1.76 4.94 17.35
N ARG A 7 1.68 3.63 17.11
CA ARG A 7 0.39 2.98 16.83
C ARG A 7 -0.44 2.93 18.11
N THR A 8 -1.35 3.88 18.28
CA THR A 8 -2.25 3.97 19.44
C THR A 8 -3.61 3.30 19.19
N TYR A 9 -3.92 2.97 17.93
CA TYR A 9 -5.19 2.37 17.53
C TYR A 9 -4.99 1.21 16.57
N ILE A 10 -5.88 0.22 16.67
CA ILE A 10 -6.06 -0.86 15.69
C ILE A 10 -7.41 -0.60 15.01
N TYR A 11 -7.38 -0.46 13.70
CA TYR A 11 -8.58 -0.32 12.87
C TYR A 11 -8.91 -1.66 12.21
N GLN A 12 -10.11 -2.17 12.49
CA GLN A 12 -10.65 -3.37 11.88
C GLN A 12 -12.12 -3.14 11.53
N ASN A 13 -12.46 -3.35 10.26
CA ASN A 13 -13.84 -3.31 9.78
C ASN A 13 -13.99 -4.28 8.59
N HIS A 14 -15.12 -4.26 7.90
CA HIS A 14 -15.37 -5.18 6.78
C HIS A 14 -14.46 -4.93 5.56
N HIS A 15 -13.97 -3.70 5.34
CA HIS A 15 -13.07 -3.38 4.24
C HIS A 15 -11.60 -3.62 4.58
N PHE A 16 -11.12 -3.19 5.75
CA PHE A 16 -9.69 -3.24 6.09
C PHE A 16 -9.38 -3.68 7.52
N ASP A 17 -8.16 -4.21 7.70
CA ASP A 17 -7.57 -4.66 8.96
C ASP A 17 -6.11 -4.16 9.07
N SER A 18 -5.90 -3.14 9.91
CA SER A 18 -4.60 -2.52 10.12
C SER A 18 -3.54 -3.47 10.73
N THR A 19 -3.92 -4.59 11.35
CA THR A 19 -2.95 -5.56 11.88
C THR A 19 -2.20 -6.30 10.77
N ARG A 20 -2.70 -6.26 9.52
CA ARG A 20 -2.02 -6.83 8.34
C ARG A 20 -0.65 -6.18 8.09
N TRP A 21 -0.46 -4.94 8.52
CA TRP A 21 0.84 -4.25 8.45
C TRP A 21 1.90 -4.87 9.36
N ASP A 22 1.53 -5.62 10.41
CA ASP A 22 2.49 -6.27 11.32
C ASP A 22 3.32 -7.37 10.63
N TYR A 23 2.88 -7.82 9.44
CA TYR A 23 3.54 -8.84 8.64
C TYR A 23 4.30 -8.28 7.43
N PHE A 24 4.28 -6.95 7.24
CA PHE A 24 4.97 -6.30 6.14
C PHE A 24 6.40 -5.96 6.54
N GLU A 25 7.37 -6.52 5.80
CA GLU A 25 8.79 -6.23 5.97
C GLU A 25 9.19 -5.06 5.06
N SER A 26 9.25 -3.85 5.63
CA SER A 26 9.57 -2.63 4.90
C SER A 26 11.01 -2.59 4.39
N ARG A 27 11.21 -1.98 3.22
CA ARG A 27 12.50 -1.72 2.57
C ARG A 27 12.78 -0.23 2.52
N ALA A 28 14.05 0.13 2.29
CA ALA A 28 14.47 1.53 2.23
C ALA A 28 13.92 2.28 1.00
N ASP A 29 13.52 1.54 -0.04
CA ASP A 29 13.04 2.05 -1.33
C ASP A 29 11.52 1.89 -1.53
N ASP A 30 10.80 1.43 -0.50
CA ASP A 30 9.34 1.30 -0.57
C ASP A 30 8.65 2.67 -0.65
N ILE A 31 7.60 2.73 -1.46
CA ILE A 31 6.70 3.89 -1.58
C ILE A 31 5.33 3.51 -1.04
N VAL A 32 4.90 4.18 0.03
CA VAL A 32 3.56 4.02 0.61
C VAL A 32 2.64 5.12 0.11
N ILE A 33 1.55 4.74 -0.54
CA ILE A 33 0.48 5.65 -0.96
C ILE A 33 -0.66 5.57 0.05
N ALA A 34 -0.81 6.61 0.86
CA ALA A 34 -1.87 6.71 1.87
C ALA A 34 -2.79 7.89 1.56
N THR A 35 -4.06 7.58 1.26
CA THR A 35 -5.11 8.58 1.02
C THR A 35 -6.37 8.17 1.78
N SER A 36 -7.18 9.14 2.22
CA SER A 36 -8.53 8.83 2.69
C SER A 36 -9.34 8.09 1.62
N TYR A 37 -10.27 7.23 2.05
CA TYR A 37 -11.05 6.44 1.11
C TYR A 37 -11.80 7.33 0.11
N LYS A 38 -11.68 6.98 -1.18
CA LYS A 38 -12.26 7.74 -2.31
C LYS A 38 -11.70 9.16 -2.50
N ALA A 39 -10.56 9.50 -1.90
CA ALA A 39 -9.90 10.80 -2.06
C ALA A 39 -8.76 10.80 -3.11
N GLY A 40 -8.81 9.89 -4.10
CA GLY A 40 -7.89 9.92 -5.24
C GLY A 40 -6.76 8.89 -5.24
N THR A 41 -6.84 7.80 -4.46
CA THR A 41 -5.82 6.72 -4.43
C THR A 41 -5.40 6.25 -5.83
N THR A 42 -6.38 5.98 -6.69
CA THR A 42 -6.14 5.53 -8.07
C THR A 42 -5.37 6.55 -8.90
N TRP A 43 -5.67 7.84 -8.73
CA TRP A 43 -4.97 8.90 -9.46
C TRP A 43 -3.54 9.08 -8.93
N THR A 44 -3.36 9.05 -7.61
CA THR A 44 -2.03 9.09 -6.99
C THR A 44 -1.16 7.89 -7.41
N GLN A 45 -1.72 6.68 -7.44
CA GLN A 45 -1.03 5.49 -7.97
C GLN A 45 -0.58 5.68 -9.42
N ALA A 46 -1.44 6.25 -10.27
CA ALA A 46 -1.09 6.51 -11.66
C ALA A 46 0.03 7.56 -11.79
N ILE A 47 -0.03 8.65 -11.01
CA ILE A 47 1.03 9.69 -10.99
C ILE A 47 2.36 9.07 -10.58
N VAL A 48 2.41 8.35 -9.46
CA VAL A 48 3.64 7.70 -8.97
C VAL A 48 4.17 6.69 -9.99
N ALA A 49 3.30 5.88 -10.61
CA ALA A 49 3.72 4.95 -11.66
C ALA A 49 4.40 5.66 -12.84
N HIS A 50 3.85 6.78 -13.33
CA HIS A 50 4.48 7.53 -14.43
C HIS A 50 5.77 8.25 -14.01
N LEU A 51 5.94 8.60 -12.73
CA LEU A 51 7.20 9.14 -12.24
C LEU A 51 8.31 8.07 -12.21
N LEU A 52 7.95 6.82 -11.89
CA LEU A 52 8.90 5.69 -11.86
C LEU A 52 9.20 5.13 -13.26
N PHE A 53 8.21 5.16 -14.16
CA PHE A 53 8.29 4.63 -15.52
C PHE A 53 7.88 5.71 -16.53
N PRO A 54 8.76 6.69 -16.81
CA PRO A 54 8.42 7.89 -17.60
C PRO A 54 8.15 7.62 -19.08
N ASP A 55 8.55 6.45 -19.60
CA ASP A 55 8.28 5.98 -20.95
C ASP A 55 6.92 5.26 -21.07
N GLY A 56 6.20 5.08 -19.96
CA GLY A 56 4.93 4.37 -19.91
C GLY A 56 5.03 2.85 -19.95
N ASN A 57 6.25 2.29 -19.91
CA ASN A 57 6.46 0.83 -19.91
C ASN A 57 6.31 0.26 -18.49
N PHE A 58 5.07 0.19 -18.00
CA PHE A 58 4.79 -0.37 -16.68
C PHE A 58 4.98 -1.90 -16.66
N PRO A 59 5.62 -2.45 -15.61
CA PRO A 59 5.73 -3.90 -15.46
C PRO A 59 4.38 -4.57 -15.16
N ALA A 60 3.41 -3.82 -14.63
CA ALA A 60 2.03 -4.24 -14.42
C ALA A 60 1.10 -3.01 -14.30
N PRO A 61 -0.23 -3.17 -14.32
CA PRO A 61 -1.14 -2.07 -14.01
C PRO A 61 -0.86 -1.45 -12.63
N PRO A 62 -1.02 -0.13 -12.43
CA PRO A 62 -0.70 0.54 -11.16
C PRO A 62 -1.34 -0.09 -9.91
N ALA A 63 -2.59 -0.56 -10.02
CA ALA A 63 -3.28 -1.23 -8.92
C ALA A 63 -2.67 -2.60 -8.54
N HIS A 64 -1.96 -3.25 -9.46
CA HIS A 64 -1.24 -4.51 -9.19
C HIS A 64 0.15 -4.25 -8.62
N MET A 65 0.83 -3.18 -9.06
CA MET A 65 2.12 -2.76 -8.52
C MET A 65 2.00 -2.17 -7.10
N SER A 66 0.85 -1.56 -6.79
CA SER A 66 0.55 -0.93 -5.50
C SER A 66 -0.71 -1.57 -4.89
N PRO A 67 -0.64 -2.83 -4.40
CA PRO A 67 -1.79 -3.49 -3.82
C PRO A 67 -2.20 -2.85 -2.49
N TRP A 68 -3.50 -2.92 -2.16
CA TRP A 68 -4.02 -2.42 -0.89
C TRP A 68 -3.73 -3.43 0.24
N LEU A 69 -2.65 -3.20 0.98
CA LEU A 69 -2.12 -4.14 1.98
C LEU A 69 -3.14 -4.59 3.03
N ASP A 70 -3.88 -3.66 3.62
CA ASP A 70 -4.84 -3.93 4.69
C ASP A 70 -6.25 -4.29 4.19
N MET A 71 -6.49 -4.39 2.88
CA MET A 71 -7.78 -4.83 2.32
C MET A 71 -8.09 -6.28 2.68
N ARG A 72 -9.24 -6.54 3.28
CA ARG A 72 -9.62 -7.87 3.78
C ARG A 72 -10.13 -8.85 2.71
N ILE A 73 -10.53 -8.35 1.55
CA ILE A 73 -11.10 -9.19 0.47
C ILE A 73 -10.05 -10.15 -0.09
N ILE A 74 -8.80 -9.68 -0.24
CA ILE A 74 -7.72 -10.50 -0.77
C ILE A 74 -6.96 -11.16 0.41
N PRO A 75 -6.73 -12.49 0.39
CA PRO A 75 -5.94 -13.17 1.42
C PRO A 75 -4.59 -12.49 1.65
N LEU A 76 -4.17 -12.39 2.91
CA LEU A 76 -2.97 -11.63 3.29
C LEU A 76 -1.72 -12.17 2.59
N GLU A 77 -1.60 -13.49 2.49
CA GLU A 77 -0.45 -14.16 1.91
C GLU A 77 -0.29 -13.82 0.42
N VAL A 78 -1.41 -13.69 -0.29
CA VAL A 78 -1.42 -13.28 -1.71
C VAL A 78 -0.93 -11.85 -1.86
N VAL A 79 -1.39 -10.95 -0.98
CA VAL A 79 -0.95 -9.54 -1.01
C VAL A 79 0.52 -9.40 -0.65
N LEU A 80 0.98 -10.08 0.41
CA LEU A 80 2.38 -10.03 0.84
C LEU A 80 3.32 -10.61 -0.21
N ASN A 81 2.93 -11.68 -0.92
CA ASN A 81 3.76 -12.24 -1.98
C ASN A 81 3.93 -11.30 -3.18
N ASN A 82 2.99 -10.38 -3.41
CA ASN A 82 3.11 -9.36 -4.45
C ASN A 82 3.96 -8.15 -4.02
N LEU A 83 4.30 -8.06 -2.72
CA LEU A 83 5.12 -7.00 -2.14
C LEU A 83 6.53 -7.48 -1.77
N LYS A 84 6.89 -8.69 -2.19
CA LYS A 84 8.23 -9.26 -2.02
C LYS A 84 9.12 -8.99 -3.23
#